data_AF-A0A6C1EDH9-F1
#
_entry.id   AF-A0A6C1EDH9-F1
#
_cell.length_a   1.000
_cell.length_b   1.000
_cell.length_c   1.000
_cell.angle_alpha   90.00
_cell.angle_beta   90.00
_cell.angle_gamma   90.00
#
_symmetry.space_group_name_H-M   'P 1'
#
loop_
_entity.id
_entity.type
_entity.pdbx_description
1 polymer ?
#
loop_
_entity_poly.entity_id
_entity_poly.type
_entity_poly.pdbx_seq_one_letter_code
_entity_poly.pdbx_strand_id
1 'polypeptide(L)'
;MEHLESDFAPIRKSQKVVDSDKIVRAINDDLEQKNFTILQKLSLVPIKESLKGTKVSKPRSVKRQVDLTVYRDFKSKALDELSANYSSVGYIPGLDSFLTNDLGEMRDHVVFFNQIKNIHQYAGIDREVSGILSSIGSNVVIVEMNDYLTKGIFPLDKLKVYIRTNGKRQLKAHFDFKINGNTLDDTFDLMMILLRKIGQNLDIGHIVYFRFEQLDESSPSNTIIPSKLMEFIKILSSLQKIENIAFKFLFYSNNSSVSSLLSTALKKNLSTKPIIFQCPVLTPTQVQEHLKKMIKFTSYPKNELQQSYNLFIIGQLNTKNSNLAKFLEFLKNFPHPFTYLFGVFTEILVQSKTFDELLDMITNRLTTRNYPHRSYNFKKNQRLPLKVTRDVHQT
;
A
#
# COMPACT_ATOMS: atom_id res chain seq x y z
N MET A 1 -4.88 -50.19 -10.41
CA MET A 1 -6.31 -50.52 -10.53
C MET A 1 -6.87 -50.33 -9.13
N GLU A 2 -7.65 -49.30 -8.82
CA GLU A 2 -8.90 -48.91 -9.47
C GLU A 2 -8.98 -47.39 -9.75
N HIS A 3 -9.65 -47.08 -10.87
CA HIS A 3 -10.04 -45.73 -11.27
C HIS A 3 -11.34 -45.35 -10.55
N LEU A 4 -11.35 -44.21 -9.86
CA LEU A 4 -12.60 -43.54 -9.51
C LEU A 4 -12.65 -42.23 -10.29
N GLU A 5 -13.57 -42.25 -11.25
CA GLU A 5 -13.83 -41.23 -12.25
C GLU A 5 -14.16 -39.90 -11.58
N SER A 6 -13.53 -38.86 -12.09
CA SER A 6 -13.75 -37.50 -11.64
C SER A 6 -15.00 -36.96 -12.34
N ASP A 7 -16.08 -36.78 -11.60
CA ASP A 7 -17.23 -35.98 -12.02
C ASP A 7 -16.88 -34.48 -12.02
N PHE A 8 -15.95 -34.10 -12.90
CA PHE A 8 -15.80 -32.70 -13.30
C PHE A 8 -16.87 -32.40 -14.35
N ALA A 9 -18.04 -31.97 -13.88
CA ALA A 9 -18.92 -31.17 -14.72
C ALA A 9 -18.17 -29.89 -15.16
N PRO A 10 -18.30 -29.48 -16.43
CA PRO A 10 -17.53 -28.38 -16.98
C PRO A 10 -17.92 -27.05 -16.30
N ILE A 11 -16.92 -26.38 -15.75
CA ILE A 11 -17.03 -25.02 -15.19
C ILE A 11 -17.60 -24.10 -16.27
N ARG A 12 -18.86 -23.71 -16.12
CA ARG A 12 -19.41 -22.57 -16.87
C ARG A 12 -18.59 -21.32 -16.50
N LYS A 13 -17.81 -20.87 -17.47
CA LYS A 13 -17.11 -19.58 -17.51
C LYS A 13 -18.06 -18.45 -17.07
N SER A 14 -17.58 -17.64 -16.12
CA SER A 14 -17.84 -16.19 -15.91
C SER A 14 -18.13 -15.79 -14.46
N GLN A 15 -17.24 -16.12 -13.52
CA GLN A 15 -17.13 -15.34 -12.28
C GLN A 15 -16.01 -14.32 -12.47
N LYS A 16 -16.41 -13.05 -12.71
CA LYS A 16 -15.50 -11.91 -12.71
C LYS A 16 -14.84 -11.82 -11.34
N VAL A 17 -13.57 -12.21 -11.27
CA VAL A 17 -12.66 -11.80 -10.21
C VAL A 17 -12.62 -10.27 -10.23
N VAL A 18 -13.11 -9.64 -9.16
CA VAL A 18 -13.13 -8.17 -9.10
C VAL A 18 -11.74 -7.71 -8.71
N ASP A 19 -11.06 -7.14 -9.69
CA ASP A 19 -9.73 -6.56 -9.56
C ASP A 19 -9.79 -5.39 -8.57
N SER A 20 -9.05 -5.46 -7.46
CA SER A 20 -9.06 -4.42 -6.41
C SER A 20 -8.65 -3.06 -6.96
N ASP A 21 -7.79 -3.05 -7.99
CA ASP A 21 -7.37 -1.83 -8.68
C ASP A 21 -8.52 -1.18 -9.47
N LYS A 22 -9.51 -1.97 -9.92
CA LYS A 22 -10.73 -1.45 -10.56
C LYS A 22 -11.71 -0.90 -9.53
N ILE A 23 -11.80 -1.50 -8.35
CA ILE A 23 -12.63 -0.98 -7.25
C ILE A 23 -12.07 0.36 -6.77
N VAL A 24 -10.76 0.44 -6.55
CA VAL A 24 -10.11 1.66 -6.05
C VAL A 24 -10.09 2.78 -7.09
N ARG A 25 -9.88 2.47 -8.38
CA ARG A 25 -10.06 3.47 -9.45
C ARG A 25 -11.51 3.93 -9.58
N ALA A 26 -12.47 3.01 -9.52
CA ALA A 26 -13.89 3.39 -9.57
C ALA A 26 -14.30 4.28 -8.38
N ILE A 27 -13.74 4.04 -7.18
CA ILE A 27 -13.96 4.90 -6.00
C ILE A 27 -13.36 6.29 -6.21
N ASN A 28 -12.15 6.39 -6.77
CA ASN A 28 -11.52 7.68 -7.05
C ASN A 28 -12.24 8.45 -8.18
N ASP A 29 -12.67 7.76 -9.24
CA ASP A 29 -13.39 8.38 -10.37
C ASP A 29 -14.80 8.86 -9.94
N ASP A 30 -15.50 8.13 -9.06
CA ASP A 30 -16.82 8.54 -8.52
C ASP A 30 -16.71 9.73 -7.55
N LEU A 31 -15.59 9.85 -6.81
CA LEU A 31 -15.32 10.99 -5.94
C LEU A 31 -15.07 12.28 -6.72
N GLU A 32 -14.63 12.18 -7.98
CA GLU A 32 -14.35 13.34 -8.85
C GLU A 32 -15.56 13.81 -9.66
N GLN A 33 -16.46 12.92 -10.10
CA GLN A 33 -17.48 13.30 -11.11
C GLN A 33 -18.91 13.56 -10.60
N LYS A 34 -19.24 13.38 -9.31
CA LYS A 34 -20.60 13.63 -8.74
C LYS A 34 -21.78 13.00 -9.53
N ASN A 35 -21.56 12.03 -10.40
CA ASN A 35 -22.60 11.34 -11.18
C ASN A 35 -22.36 9.83 -11.16
N PHE A 36 -23.07 9.16 -10.25
CA PHE A 36 -23.04 7.72 -9.95
C PHE A 36 -23.56 6.82 -11.09
N THR A 37 -22.91 6.86 -12.26
CA THR A 37 -23.37 6.12 -13.44
C THR A 37 -22.61 4.79 -13.61
N ILE A 38 -21.44 4.63 -12.97
CA ILE A 38 -20.57 3.44 -13.16
C ILE A 38 -20.88 2.31 -12.16
N LEU A 39 -21.39 2.62 -10.95
CA LEU A 39 -21.87 1.59 -10.01
C LEU A 39 -23.06 0.77 -10.55
N GLN A 40 -23.80 1.28 -11.55
CA GLN A 40 -24.82 0.52 -12.27
C GLN A 40 -24.25 -0.47 -13.30
N LYS A 41 -23.04 -0.25 -13.82
CA LYS A 41 -22.42 -1.10 -14.86
C LYS A 41 -21.54 -2.23 -14.30
N LEU A 42 -21.25 -2.24 -12.99
CA LEU A 42 -20.40 -3.26 -12.37
C LEU A 42 -21.15 -4.46 -11.76
N SER A 43 -22.47 -4.59 -11.98
CA SER A 43 -23.28 -5.76 -11.54
C SER A 43 -23.02 -6.19 -10.09
N LEU A 44 -23.02 -5.24 -9.16
CA LEU A 44 -22.97 -5.48 -7.70
C LEU A 44 -24.31 -5.19 -7.02
N VAL A 45 -25.41 -5.28 -7.76
CA VAL A 45 -26.77 -5.27 -7.22
C VAL A 45 -27.40 -6.62 -7.53
N PRO A 46 -28.09 -7.29 -6.60
CA PRO A 46 -28.97 -8.38 -6.97
C PRO A 46 -29.98 -7.86 -8.00
N ILE A 47 -30.15 -8.58 -9.10
CA ILE A 47 -31.28 -8.36 -10.02
C ILE A 47 -32.53 -8.64 -9.18
N LYS A 48 -33.13 -7.61 -8.59
CA LYS A 48 -34.52 -7.68 -8.18
C LYS A 48 -35.31 -7.70 -9.48
N GLU A 49 -36.06 -8.77 -9.68
CA GLU A 49 -37.10 -8.83 -10.70
C GLU A 49 -37.93 -7.55 -10.64
N SER A 50 -38.05 -6.91 -11.80
CA SER A 50 -38.81 -5.69 -11.98
C SER A 50 -40.30 -5.99 -11.85
N LEU A 51 -40.85 -5.89 -10.64
CA LEU A 51 -42.26 -5.57 -10.49
C LEU A 51 -42.44 -4.11 -10.88
N LYS A 52 -43.01 -3.88 -12.06
CA LYS A 52 -43.43 -2.57 -12.56
C LYS A 52 -44.40 -1.93 -11.56
N GLY A 53 -43.87 -1.11 -10.66
CA GLY A 53 -44.62 -0.23 -9.78
C GLY A 53 -44.41 1.22 -10.21
N THR A 54 -45.50 1.90 -10.50
CA THR A 54 -45.61 3.29 -10.95
C THR A 54 -44.73 4.23 -10.12
N LYS A 55 -43.90 5.05 -10.80
CA LYS A 55 -43.07 6.10 -10.15
C LYS A 55 -43.98 7.13 -9.49
N VAL A 56 -44.06 7.10 -8.16
CA VAL A 56 -44.49 8.23 -7.34
C VAL A 56 -43.29 8.65 -6.50
N SER A 57 -42.66 9.77 -6.85
CA SER A 57 -41.59 10.38 -6.07
C SER A 57 -42.15 10.92 -4.76
N LYS A 58 -42.12 10.11 -3.69
CA LYS A 58 -42.40 10.61 -2.35
C LYS A 58 -41.24 11.53 -1.90
N PRO A 59 -41.51 12.69 -1.31
CA PRO A 59 -40.48 13.56 -0.74
C PRO A 59 -39.72 12.78 0.35
N ARG A 60 -38.38 12.75 0.24
CA ARG A 60 -37.52 12.11 1.25
C ARG A 60 -37.62 12.91 2.54
N SER A 61 -37.86 12.25 3.67
CA SER A 61 -37.93 12.91 4.97
C SER A 61 -36.57 13.50 5.33
N VAL A 62 -36.56 14.75 5.80
CA VAL A 62 -35.35 15.51 6.17
C VAL A 62 -34.46 14.72 7.15
N LYS A 63 -35.04 13.95 8.08
CA LYS A 63 -34.30 13.06 9.00
C LYS A 63 -33.43 12.02 8.28
N ARG A 64 -33.93 11.37 7.21
CA ARG A 64 -33.14 10.41 6.42
C ARG A 64 -32.04 11.11 5.61
N GLN A 65 -32.28 12.33 5.16
CA GLN A 65 -31.29 13.09 4.38
C GLN A 65 -30.14 13.62 5.26
N VAL A 66 -30.45 14.01 6.50
CA VAL A 66 -29.46 14.40 7.51
C VAL A 66 -28.61 13.19 7.91
N ASP A 67 -29.21 12.03 8.19
CA ASP A 67 -28.51 10.79 8.55
C ASP A 67 -27.53 10.32 7.45
N LEU A 68 -27.95 10.36 6.17
CA LEU A 68 -27.07 10.04 5.03
C LEU A 68 -25.88 11.00 4.89
N THR A 69 -26.09 12.29 5.12
CA THR A 69 -25.03 13.31 4.99
C THR A 69 -24.02 13.18 6.12
N VAL A 70 -24.52 13.00 7.35
CA VAL A 70 -23.73 12.79 8.55
C VAL A 70 -22.92 11.49 8.46
N TYR A 71 -23.53 10.40 8.00
CA TYR A 71 -22.82 9.14 7.80
C TYR A 71 -21.75 9.23 6.70
N ARG A 72 -22.03 9.95 5.60
CA ARG A 72 -21.04 10.14 4.52
C ARG A 72 -19.77 10.79 5.04
N ASP A 73 -19.89 11.83 5.85
CA ASP A 73 -18.74 12.55 6.39
C ASP A 73 -17.99 11.70 7.43
N PHE A 74 -18.71 10.94 8.27
CA PHE A 74 -18.11 9.93 9.15
C PHE A 74 -17.35 8.86 8.36
N LYS A 75 -17.98 8.29 7.32
CA LYS A 75 -17.41 7.22 6.49
C LYS A 75 -16.09 7.64 5.84
N SER A 76 -16.03 8.85 5.26
CA SER A 76 -14.78 9.34 4.65
C SER A 76 -13.66 9.41 5.67
N LYS A 77 -13.92 9.99 6.85
CA LYS A 77 -12.94 10.12 7.93
C LYS A 77 -12.53 8.76 8.51
N ALA A 78 -13.49 7.85 8.69
CA ALA A 78 -13.25 6.51 9.17
C ALA A 78 -12.40 5.69 8.20
N LEU A 79 -12.62 5.82 6.88
CA LEU A 79 -11.79 5.16 5.87
C LEU A 79 -10.36 5.71 5.83
N ASP A 80 -10.21 7.04 5.92
CA ASP A 80 -8.89 7.68 6.01
C ASP A 80 -8.11 7.22 7.25
N GLU A 81 -8.79 7.15 8.40
CA GLU A 81 -8.18 6.74 9.65
C GLU A 81 -7.92 5.23 9.72
N LEU A 82 -8.81 4.39 9.20
CA LEU A 82 -8.58 2.95 9.06
C LEU A 82 -7.34 2.68 8.18
N SER A 83 -7.19 3.46 7.10
CA SER A 83 -6.03 3.42 6.21
C SER A 83 -4.74 3.83 6.93
N ALA A 84 -4.77 4.90 7.73
CA ALA A 84 -3.63 5.34 8.54
C ALA A 84 -3.25 4.30 9.60
N ASN A 85 -4.25 3.77 10.32
CA ASN A 85 -4.08 2.76 11.34
C ASN A 85 -3.51 1.45 10.78
N TYR A 86 -3.96 1.02 9.59
CA TYR A 86 -3.41 -0.15 8.90
C TYR A 86 -1.94 0.05 8.51
N SER A 87 -1.61 1.24 7.99
CA SER A 87 -0.24 1.59 7.59
C SER A 87 0.67 1.92 8.77
N SER A 88 0.15 2.02 9.99
CA SER A 88 0.95 2.41 11.16
C SER A 88 1.93 1.30 11.56
N VAL A 89 3.21 1.61 11.43
CA VAL A 89 4.34 0.72 11.73
C VAL A 89 5.28 1.31 12.79
N GLY A 90 4.81 2.27 13.58
CA GLY A 90 5.60 2.95 14.62
C GLY A 90 6.09 2.05 15.77
N TYR A 91 5.70 0.78 15.77
CA TYR A 91 6.26 -0.23 16.66
C TYR A 91 7.62 -0.79 16.17
N ILE A 92 8.12 -0.39 14.99
CA ILE A 92 9.46 -0.72 14.50
C ILE A 92 10.46 0.25 15.13
N PRO A 93 11.40 -0.22 15.99
CA PRO A 93 12.32 0.67 16.70
C PRO A 93 13.18 1.51 15.76
N GLY A 94 13.27 2.81 16.04
CA GLY A 94 14.11 3.76 15.30
C GLY A 94 13.61 4.14 13.91
N LEU A 95 12.53 3.51 13.41
CA LEU A 95 12.01 3.79 12.07
C LEU A 95 11.54 5.23 11.94
N ASP A 96 10.72 5.72 12.88
CA ASP A 96 10.17 7.08 12.84
C ASP A 96 11.27 8.15 12.88
N SER A 97 12.32 7.93 13.68
CA SER A 97 13.48 8.82 13.74
C SER A 97 14.20 8.88 12.39
N PHE A 98 14.46 7.72 11.77
CA PHE A 98 15.13 7.66 10.48
C PHE A 98 14.30 8.30 9.36
N LEU A 99 13.01 7.98 9.32
CA LEU A 99 12.07 8.52 8.35
C LEU A 99 11.98 10.06 8.45
N THR A 100 11.92 10.59 9.67
CA THR A 100 11.76 12.04 9.90
C THR A 100 13.06 12.80 9.70
N ASN A 101 14.19 12.27 10.18
CA ASN A 101 15.43 13.03 10.29
C ASN A 101 16.42 12.72 9.18
N ASP A 102 16.51 11.46 8.71
CA ASP A 102 17.64 11.01 7.89
C ASP A 102 17.24 10.77 6.41
N LEU A 103 16.03 10.24 6.16
CA LEU A 103 15.61 9.82 4.83
C LEU A 103 15.64 11.00 3.83
N GLY A 104 15.28 12.20 4.29
CA GLY A 104 15.22 13.39 3.46
C GLY A 104 16.51 14.16 3.26
N GLU A 105 17.58 13.83 3.99
CA GLU A 105 18.85 14.56 3.90
C GLU A 105 19.56 14.31 2.56
N MET A 106 20.44 15.22 2.13
CA MET A 106 21.34 15.02 0.99
C MET A 106 22.53 14.14 1.37
N ARG A 107 22.22 12.94 1.89
CA ARG A 107 23.17 11.91 2.32
C ARG A 107 22.77 10.54 1.80
N ASP A 108 23.77 9.77 1.37
CA ASP A 108 23.56 8.41 0.91
C ASP A 108 23.09 7.47 2.02
N HIS A 109 22.11 6.63 1.71
CA HIS A 109 21.62 5.60 2.62
C HIS A 109 21.51 4.25 1.92
N VAL A 110 21.93 3.22 2.65
CA VAL A 110 21.68 1.81 2.37
C VAL A 110 20.87 1.27 3.54
N VAL A 111 19.60 0.92 3.32
CA VAL A 111 18.66 0.55 4.38
C VAL A 111 18.09 -0.83 4.12
N PHE A 112 18.17 -1.69 5.12
CA PHE A 112 17.61 -3.04 5.12
C PHE A 112 16.41 -3.08 6.07
N PHE A 113 15.22 -3.32 5.53
CA PHE A 113 14.04 -3.67 6.31
C PHE A 113 13.88 -5.18 6.31
N ASN A 114 14.37 -5.82 7.38
CA ASN A 114 14.37 -7.27 7.53
C ASN A 114 13.15 -7.77 8.31
N GLN A 115 12.84 -9.06 8.13
CA GLN A 115 11.73 -9.74 8.81
C GLN A 115 10.34 -9.15 8.51
N ILE A 116 10.12 -8.66 7.29
CA ILE A 116 8.79 -8.19 6.86
C ILE A 116 7.87 -9.40 6.66
N LYS A 117 7.17 -9.82 7.72
CA LYS A 117 6.28 -10.99 7.70
C LYS A 117 4.87 -10.65 7.20
N ASN A 118 4.39 -9.44 7.47
CA ASN A 118 3.02 -9.04 7.19
C ASN A 118 2.94 -8.01 6.05
N ILE A 119 1.84 -8.08 5.29
CA ILE A 119 1.55 -7.16 4.18
C ILE A 119 1.50 -5.71 4.68
N HIS A 120 0.91 -5.46 5.86
CA HIS A 120 0.76 -4.11 6.40
C HIS A 120 2.10 -3.49 6.79
N GLN A 121 3.11 -4.29 7.20
CA GLN A 121 4.46 -3.80 7.46
C GLN A 121 5.09 -3.24 6.18
N TYR A 122 5.04 -4.02 5.11
CA TYR A 122 5.52 -3.59 3.80
C TYR A 122 4.78 -2.35 3.31
N ALA A 123 3.44 -2.39 3.31
CA ALA A 123 2.59 -1.30 2.84
C ALA A 123 2.76 -0.02 3.68
N GLY A 124 2.93 -0.15 4.99
CA GLY A 124 3.17 0.95 5.90
C GLY A 124 4.51 1.63 5.65
N ILE A 125 5.60 0.87 5.62
CA ILE A 125 6.94 1.42 5.34
C ILE A 125 6.99 2.08 3.96
N ASP A 126 6.48 1.42 2.91
CA ASP A 126 6.46 1.99 1.55
C ASP A 126 5.66 3.29 1.46
N ARG A 127 4.54 3.38 2.19
CA ARG A 127 3.72 4.59 2.25
C ARG A 127 4.42 5.74 2.95
N GLU A 128 5.04 5.50 4.10
CA GLU A 128 5.78 6.53 4.84
C GLU A 128 6.98 7.05 4.04
N VAL A 129 7.78 6.13 3.48
CA VAL A 129 8.91 6.46 2.60
C VAL A 129 8.44 7.32 1.42
N SER A 130 7.37 6.90 0.75
CA SER A 130 6.80 7.66 -0.37
C SER A 130 6.26 9.02 0.05
N GLY A 131 5.63 9.10 1.23
CA GLY A 131 5.12 10.34 1.80
C GLY A 131 6.23 11.36 2.03
N ILE A 132 7.31 10.95 2.69
CA ILE A 132 8.48 11.79 2.97
C ILE A 132 9.19 12.18 1.68
N LEU A 133 9.48 11.22 0.80
CA LEU A 133 10.15 11.53 -0.47
C LEU A 133 9.33 12.47 -1.35
N SER A 134 7.99 12.48 -1.22
CA SER A 134 7.12 13.40 -1.96
C SER A 134 7.05 14.83 -1.39
N SER A 135 7.54 15.07 -0.17
CA SER A 135 7.47 16.37 0.51
C SER A 135 8.80 17.13 0.53
N ILE A 136 9.92 16.48 0.20
CA ILE A 136 11.25 17.08 0.18
C ILE A 136 11.36 18.17 -0.91
N GLY A 137 12.22 19.17 -0.67
CA GLY A 137 12.51 20.26 -1.61
C GLY A 137 13.30 19.83 -2.85
N SER A 138 14.10 18.78 -2.73
CA SER A 138 14.94 18.16 -3.76
C SER A 138 14.14 17.38 -4.83
N ASN A 139 14.74 17.18 -6.00
CA ASN A 139 14.17 16.30 -7.02
C ASN A 139 14.34 14.83 -6.61
N VAL A 140 13.31 14.00 -6.83
CA VAL A 140 13.35 12.57 -6.47
C VAL A 140 13.14 11.69 -7.70
N VAL A 141 14.12 10.84 -7.99
CA VAL A 141 14.06 9.81 -9.04
C VAL A 141 13.82 8.45 -8.38
N ILE A 142 12.72 7.77 -8.68
CA ILE A 142 12.41 6.44 -8.12
C ILE A 142 12.72 5.35 -9.15
N VAL A 143 13.56 4.40 -8.75
CA VAL A 143 14.06 3.29 -9.56
C VAL A 143 13.66 1.95 -8.95
N GLU A 144 12.90 1.16 -9.70
CA GLU A 144 12.51 -0.20 -9.31
C GLU A 144 13.59 -1.21 -9.71
N MET A 145 14.27 -1.79 -8.72
CA MET A 145 15.42 -2.67 -8.94
C MET A 145 15.05 -4.15 -9.06
N ASN A 146 13.78 -4.51 -8.85
CA ASN A 146 13.32 -5.91 -8.83
C ASN A 146 13.62 -6.66 -10.12
N ASP A 147 13.09 -6.22 -11.25
CA ASP A 147 13.32 -6.89 -12.54
C ASP A 147 14.77 -6.79 -12.99
N TYR A 148 15.46 -5.70 -12.65
CA TYR A 148 16.85 -5.51 -13.02
C TYR A 148 17.78 -6.50 -12.29
N LEU A 149 17.68 -6.62 -10.97
CA LEU A 149 18.54 -7.51 -10.19
C LEU A 149 18.21 -8.99 -10.38
N THR A 150 16.96 -9.33 -10.74
CA THR A 150 16.51 -10.73 -10.83
C THR A 150 16.41 -11.26 -12.26
N LYS A 151 16.15 -10.39 -13.25
CA LYS A 151 16.00 -10.77 -14.66
C LYS A 151 17.01 -10.09 -15.57
N GLY A 152 17.75 -9.10 -15.08
CA GLY A 152 18.69 -8.31 -15.90
C GLY A 152 18.00 -7.34 -16.86
N ILE A 153 16.69 -7.14 -16.72
CA ILE A 153 15.89 -6.30 -17.60
C ILE A 153 15.63 -4.97 -16.89
N PHE A 154 15.89 -3.85 -17.59
CA PHE A 154 15.49 -2.53 -17.11
C PHE A 154 14.21 -2.05 -17.82
N PRO A 155 13.03 -2.21 -17.21
CA PRO A 155 11.79 -1.71 -17.78
C PRO A 155 11.74 -0.18 -17.66
N LEU A 156 12.13 0.51 -18.73
CA LEU A 156 12.13 1.99 -18.83
C LEU A 156 10.76 2.60 -18.46
N ASP A 157 9.68 1.89 -18.75
CA ASP A 157 8.28 2.23 -18.45
C ASP A 157 7.96 2.25 -16.95
N LYS A 158 8.78 1.62 -16.10
CA LYS A 158 8.60 1.59 -14.64
C LYS A 158 9.38 2.69 -13.90
N LEU A 159 10.16 3.50 -14.60
CA LEU A 159 10.99 4.53 -13.98
C LEU A 159 10.17 5.80 -13.72
N LYS A 160 9.83 6.06 -12.45
CA LYS A 160 9.04 7.22 -12.04
C LYS A 160 9.96 8.37 -11.62
N VAL A 161 9.74 9.57 -12.16
CA VAL A 161 10.46 10.78 -11.75
C VAL A 161 9.47 11.75 -11.14
N TYR A 162 9.82 12.28 -9.98
CA TYR A 162 9.14 13.41 -9.37
C TYR A 162 10.08 14.60 -9.44
N ILE A 163 9.83 15.49 -10.41
CA ILE A 163 10.57 16.74 -10.57
C ILE A 163 9.72 17.84 -9.94
N ARG A 164 10.29 18.58 -8.99
CA ARG A 164 9.65 19.78 -8.45
C ARG A 164 10.06 20.96 -9.32
N THR A 165 9.24 21.30 -10.32
CA THR A 165 9.36 22.60 -11.00
C THR A 165 8.53 23.62 -10.21
N ASN A 166 9.16 24.73 -9.81
CA ASN A 166 8.60 25.87 -9.07
C ASN A 166 7.06 25.91 -8.99
N GLY A 167 6.49 25.30 -7.95
CA GLY A 167 5.08 25.41 -7.58
C GLY A 167 4.07 24.52 -8.32
N LYS A 168 4.48 23.63 -9.24
CA LYS A 168 3.55 22.66 -9.87
C LYS A 168 4.13 21.25 -9.89
N ARG A 169 3.42 20.29 -9.28
CA ARG A 169 3.67 18.85 -9.44
C ARG A 169 3.32 18.48 -10.90
N GLN A 170 4.30 18.48 -11.81
CA GLN A 170 4.08 17.89 -13.14
C GLN A 170 4.33 16.38 -13.08
N LEU A 171 3.35 15.61 -13.55
CA LEU A 171 3.39 14.16 -13.69
C LEU A 171 3.48 13.82 -15.18
N LYS A 172 4.31 12.82 -15.51
CA LYS A 172 4.60 12.25 -16.83
C LYS A 172 5.34 13.16 -17.81
N ALA A 173 6.66 13.01 -17.85
CA ALA A 173 7.34 13.03 -19.13
C ALA A 173 7.23 11.63 -19.75
N HIS A 174 6.36 11.47 -20.75
CA HIS A 174 6.49 10.37 -21.71
C HIS A 174 7.61 10.76 -22.66
N PHE A 175 8.73 10.05 -22.60
CA PHE A 175 9.78 10.15 -23.60
C PHE A 175 9.68 8.90 -24.46
N ASP A 176 9.38 9.07 -25.75
CA ASP A 176 9.49 8.01 -26.73
C ASP A 176 10.97 7.69 -26.92
N PHE A 177 11.39 6.49 -26.52
CA PHE A 177 12.73 5.99 -26.79
C PHE A 177 12.70 5.00 -27.96
N LYS A 178 13.40 5.34 -29.05
CA LYS A 178 13.92 4.35 -30.00
C LYS A 178 15.34 4.00 -29.57
N ILE A 179 15.49 2.88 -28.86
CA ILE A 179 16.80 2.27 -28.63
C ILE A 179 17.04 1.36 -29.82
N ASN A 180 17.95 1.76 -30.73
CA ASN A 180 18.42 0.86 -31.77
C ASN A 180 19.25 -0.22 -31.09
N GLY A 181 18.70 -1.44 -31.06
CA GLY A 181 19.39 -2.60 -30.55
C GLY A 181 20.64 -2.88 -31.36
N ASN A 182 21.80 -2.54 -30.81
CA ASN A 182 23.07 -3.20 -31.05
C ASN A 182 24.01 -2.92 -29.87
N THR A 183 24.05 -3.91 -28.98
CA THR A 183 25.24 -4.52 -28.32
C THR A 183 26.28 -3.63 -27.61
N LEU A 184 26.49 -3.93 -26.31
CA LEU A 184 27.79 -4.18 -25.63
C LEU A 184 28.21 -3.35 -24.39
N ASP A 185 27.41 -2.41 -23.86
CA ASP A 185 27.78 -1.78 -22.57
C ASP A 185 26.58 -1.45 -21.66
N ASP A 186 25.95 -2.50 -21.10
CA ASP A 186 24.80 -2.39 -20.19
C ASP A 186 25.06 -1.46 -18.99
N THR A 187 26.32 -1.34 -18.52
CA THR A 187 26.75 -0.48 -17.41
C THR A 187 26.37 0.98 -17.63
N PHE A 188 26.40 1.42 -18.89
CA PHE A 188 26.09 2.79 -19.27
C PHE A 188 24.59 3.03 -19.36
N ASP A 189 23.74 2.02 -19.57
CA ASP A 189 22.32 2.28 -19.81
C ASP A 189 21.63 2.81 -18.55
N LEU A 190 21.74 2.14 -17.40
CA LEU A 190 21.11 2.62 -16.16
C LEU A 190 21.73 3.94 -15.69
N MET A 191 23.06 4.05 -15.74
CA MET A 191 23.76 5.26 -15.30
C MET A 191 23.43 6.46 -16.21
N MET A 192 23.35 6.28 -17.53
CA MET A 192 22.96 7.34 -18.46
C MET A 192 21.49 7.69 -18.33
N ILE A 193 20.61 6.73 -18.06
CA ILE A 193 19.19 7.00 -17.76
C ILE A 193 19.07 7.85 -16.49
N LEU A 194 19.83 7.53 -15.43
CA LEU A 194 19.85 8.30 -14.19
C LEU A 194 20.36 9.72 -14.41
N LEU A 195 21.52 9.86 -15.05
CA LEU A 195 22.14 11.16 -15.33
C LEU A 195 21.25 12.02 -16.23
N ARG A 196 20.58 11.44 -17.23
CA ARG A 196 19.61 12.16 -18.09
C ARG A 196 18.37 12.60 -17.33
N LYS A 197 17.93 11.88 -16.30
CA LYS A 197 16.79 12.27 -15.46
C LYS A 197 17.12 13.35 -14.44
N ILE A 198 18.37 13.40 -14.02
CA ILE A 198 18.93 14.44 -13.14
C ILE A 198 19.22 15.71 -13.95
N GLY A 199 19.62 15.55 -15.21
CA GLY A 199 20.07 16.62 -16.09
C GLY A 199 18.95 17.48 -16.67
N GLN A 200 18.50 18.48 -15.91
CA GLN A 200 18.20 19.83 -16.41
C GLN A 200 18.46 20.96 -15.38
N ASN A 201 18.68 20.68 -14.09
CA ASN A 201 19.01 21.69 -13.06
C ASN A 201 19.96 21.09 -12.00
N LEU A 202 21.27 21.24 -12.18
CA LEU A 202 22.30 20.73 -11.26
C LEU A 202 22.45 21.58 -9.98
N ASP A 203 21.85 22.76 -9.94
CA ASP A 203 21.88 23.68 -8.80
C ASP A 203 20.95 23.25 -7.65
N ILE A 204 20.06 22.29 -7.90
CA ILE A 204 19.14 21.71 -6.91
C ILE A 204 19.63 20.29 -6.61
N GLY A 205 19.69 19.91 -5.33
CA GLY A 205 20.03 18.54 -4.93
C GLY A 205 19.07 17.50 -5.51
N HIS A 206 19.58 16.33 -5.88
CA HIS A 206 18.81 15.20 -6.41
C HIS A 206 18.91 13.99 -5.50
N ILE A 207 17.78 13.33 -5.25
CA ILE A 207 17.70 12.07 -4.52
C ILE A 207 17.32 10.94 -5.47
N VAL A 208 18.17 9.94 -5.61
CA VAL A 208 17.89 8.72 -6.38
C VAL A 208 17.46 7.61 -5.43
N TYR A 209 16.15 7.33 -5.39
CA TYR A 209 15.55 6.29 -4.57
C TYR A 209 15.52 4.96 -5.33
N PHE A 210 16.38 4.02 -4.94
CA PHE A 210 16.39 2.65 -5.44
C PHE A 210 15.58 1.74 -4.51
N ARG A 211 14.53 1.11 -5.04
CA ARG A 211 13.70 0.15 -4.30
C ARG A 211 13.93 -1.27 -4.79
N PHE A 212 14.24 -2.17 -3.86
CA PHE A 212 14.31 -3.61 -4.12
C PHE A 212 13.49 -4.38 -3.08
N GLU A 213 12.64 -5.32 -3.51
CA GLU A 213 11.77 -6.10 -2.62
C GLU A 213 11.99 -7.60 -2.82
N GLN A 214 12.26 -8.32 -1.74
CA GLN A 214 12.29 -9.78 -1.70
C GLN A 214 11.53 -10.29 -0.47
N LEU A 215 10.20 -10.22 -0.56
CA LEU A 215 9.27 -10.58 0.52
C LEU A 215 8.97 -12.09 0.58
N ASP A 216 9.41 -12.84 -0.43
CA ASP A 216 9.28 -14.29 -0.44
C ASP A 216 10.47 -14.96 0.27
N GLU A 217 10.15 -15.70 1.32
CA GLU A 217 11.13 -16.36 2.20
C GLU A 217 11.69 -17.63 1.55
N SER A 218 10.90 -18.31 0.73
CA SER A 218 11.29 -19.53 0.03
C SER A 218 12.20 -19.29 -1.18
N SER A 219 12.34 -18.05 -1.63
CA SER A 219 13.13 -17.74 -2.81
C SER A 219 14.62 -18.04 -2.56
N PRO A 220 15.30 -18.79 -3.44
CA PRO A 220 16.71 -19.13 -3.27
C PRO A 220 17.60 -17.88 -3.42
N SER A 221 18.79 -17.90 -2.81
CA SER A 221 19.74 -16.77 -2.87
C SER A 221 20.26 -16.47 -4.28
N ASN A 222 20.23 -17.46 -5.19
CA ASN A 222 20.58 -17.31 -6.60
C ASN A 222 19.52 -16.54 -7.42
N THR A 223 18.47 -16.02 -6.78
CA THR A 223 17.48 -15.15 -7.44
C THR A 223 18.11 -13.85 -7.96
N ILE A 224 19.19 -13.37 -7.35
CA ILE A 224 19.92 -12.18 -7.83
C ILE A 224 20.99 -12.60 -8.83
N ILE A 225 20.99 -11.98 -10.01
CA ILE A 225 22.02 -12.16 -11.03
C ILE A 225 23.31 -11.46 -10.56
N PRO A 226 24.43 -12.19 -10.35
CA PRO A 226 25.65 -11.60 -9.79
C PRO A 226 26.25 -10.46 -10.62
N SER A 227 26.21 -10.55 -11.95
CA SER A 227 26.72 -9.49 -12.82
C SER A 227 25.95 -8.17 -12.63
N LYS A 228 24.62 -8.24 -12.54
CA LYS A 228 23.75 -7.08 -12.33
C LYS A 228 23.88 -6.49 -10.93
N LEU A 229 24.15 -7.32 -9.92
CA LEU A 229 24.51 -6.83 -8.58
C LEU A 229 25.83 -6.04 -8.60
N MET A 230 26.87 -6.58 -9.24
CA MET A 230 28.15 -5.87 -9.34
C MET A 230 28.03 -4.57 -10.14
N GLU A 231 27.22 -4.57 -11.20
CA GLU A 231 26.88 -3.38 -11.97
C GLU A 231 26.17 -2.33 -11.10
N PHE A 232 25.17 -2.74 -10.32
CA PHE A 232 24.48 -1.85 -9.39
C PHE A 232 25.41 -1.26 -8.32
N ILE A 233 26.31 -2.07 -7.76
CA ILE A 233 27.32 -1.60 -6.79
C ILE A 233 28.23 -0.54 -7.42
N LYS A 234 28.66 -0.73 -8.67
CA LYS A 234 29.46 0.28 -9.40
C LYS A 234 28.66 1.58 -9.57
N ILE A 235 27.38 1.50 -9.91
CA ILE A 235 26.50 2.68 -10.04
C ILE A 235 26.41 3.43 -8.71
N LEU A 236 26.13 2.74 -7.60
CA LEU A 236 26.08 3.36 -6.27
C LEU A 236 27.42 4.01 -5.93
N SER A 237 28.55 3.33 -6.15
CA SER A 237 29.89 3.87 -5.90
C SER A 237 30.21 5.11 -6.74
N SER A 238 29.71 5.18 -7.97
CA SER A 238 29.81 6.38 -8.81
C SER A 238 28.98 7.53 -8.27
N LEU A 239 27.73 7.27 -7.83
CA LEU A 239 26.86 8.30 -7.24
C LEU A 239 27.44 8.90 -5.96
N GLN A 240 28.11 8.11 -5.11
CA GLN A 240 28.80 8.59 -3.89
C GLN A 240 29.82 9.71 -4.14
N LYS A 241 30.32 9.83 -5.37
CA LYS A 241 31.35 10.81 -5.75
C LYS A 241 30.76 12.12 -6.26
N ILE A 242 29.44 12.20 -6.44
CA ILE A 242 28.77 13.38 -7.00
C ILE A 242 28.09 14.14 -5.86
N GLU A 243 28.65 15.29 -5.50
CA GLU A 243 28.23 16.08 -4.32
C GLU A 243 26.74 16.45 -4.31
N ASN A 244 26.17 16.75 -5.47
CA ASN A 244 24.77 17.20 -5.58
C ASN A 244 23.75 16.06 -5.74
N ILE A 245 24.18 14.79 -5.65
CA ILE A 245 23.30 13.62 -5.76
C ILE A 245 23.46 12.75 -4.52
N ALA A 246 22.35 12.46 -3.86
CA ALA A 246 22.28 11.44 -2.82
C ALA A 246 21.47 10.24 -3.33
N PHE A 247 21.89 9.01 -3.00
CA PHE A 247 21.05 7.84 -3.24
C PHE A 247 20.43 7.30 -1.96
N LYS A 248 19.23 6.72 -2.09
CA LYS A 248 18.56 5.98 -1.03
C LYS A 248 18.27 4.59 -1.56
N PHE A 249 19.06 3.60 -1.17
CA PHE A 249 18.78 2.21 -1.50
C PHE A 249 18.03 1.56 -0.33
N LEU A 250 16.74 1.27 -0.54
CA LEU A 250 15.91 0.59 0.46
C LEU A 250 15.58 -0.82 -0.03
N PHE A 251 15.98 -1.80 0.78
CA PHE A 251 15.72 -3.20 0.55
C PHE A 251 14.70 -3.74 1.54
N TYR A 252 13.60 -4.29 1.02
CA TYR A 252 12.49 -4.85 1.78
C TYR A 252 12.56 -6.36 1.74
N SER A 253 12.79 -7.03 2.88
CA SER A 253 13.09 -8.46 2.88
C SER A 253 12.38 -9.25 3.97
N ASN A 254 11.96 -10.44 3.58
CA ASN A 254 11.73 -11.55 4.51
C ASN A 254 12.70 -12.73 4.25
N ASN A 255 13.67 -12.53 3.37
CA ASN A 255 14.65 -13.52 2.95
C ASN A 255 16.03 -13.20 3.54
N SER A 256 16.43 -13.96 4.55
CA SER A 256 17.70 -13.75 5.26
C SER A 256 18.91 -14.02 4.37
N SER A 257 18.83 -15.02 3.48
CA SER A 257 19.92 -15.38 2.57
C SER A 257 20.21 -14.26 1.57
N VAL A 258 19.18 -13.71 0.93
CA VAL A 258 19.33 -12.57 0.02
C VAL A 258 19.76 -11.30 0.78
N SER A 259 19.22 -11.06 1.97
CA SER A 259 19.66 -9.94 2.82
C SER A 259 21.13 -10.03 3.20
N SER A 260 21.61 -11.21 3.56
CA SER A 260 23.01 -11.44 3.95
C SER A 260 23.95 -11.23 2.76
N LEU A 261 23.58 -11.76 1.59
CA LEU A 261 24.32 -11.57 0.33
C LEU A 261 24.49 -10.08 0.00
N LEU A 262 23.38 -9.34 -0.04
CA LEU A 262 23.39 -7.91 -0.34
C LEU A 262 24.17 -7.10 0.70
N SER A 263 23.95 -7.39 1.99
CA SER A 263 24.64 -6.68 3.08
C SER A 263 26.16 -6.87 3.00
N THR A 264 26.61 -8.10 2.78
CA THR A 264 28.04 -8.41 2.62
C THR A 264 28.63 -7.73 1.40
N ALA A 265 27.95 -7.80 0.25
CA ALA A 265 28.41 -7.21 -1.00
C ALA A 265 28.49 -5.68 -0.91
N LEU A 266 27.47 -5.02 -0.36
CA LEU A 266 27.43 -3.56 -0.24
C LEU A 266 28.43 -3.05 0.80
N LYS A 267 28.53 -3.69 1.96
CA LYS A 267 29.49 -3.33 3.02
C LYS A 267 30.95 -3.43 2.54
N LYS A 268 31.25 -4.38 1.64
CA LYS A 268 32.61 -4.56 1.09
C LYS A 268 32.98 -3.48 0.06
N ASN A 269 32.00 -2.94 -0.68
CA ASN A 269 32.26 -2.14 -1.88
C ASN A 269 31.84 -0.67 -1.78
N LEU A 270 31.06 -0.27 -0.78
CA LEU A 270 30.60 1.11 -0.58
C LEU A 270 31.15 1.69 0.72
N SER A 271 31.42 3.01 0.72
CA SER A 271 31.76 3.73 1.96
C SER A 271 30.55 3.96 2.87
N THR A 272 29.33 3.99 2.30
CA THR A 272 28.07 4.15 3.05
C THR A 272 27.76 2.89 3.83
N LYS A 273 27.70 3.01 5.16
CA LYS A 273 27.39 1.88 6.05
C LYS A 273 25.90 1.51 5.96
N PRO A 274 25.56 0.21 5.88
CA PRO A 274 24.18 -0.24 5.95
C PRO A 274 23.50 0.07 7.29
N ILE A 275 22.26 0.55 7.24
CA ILE A 275 21.33 0.66 8.37
C ILE A 275 20.39 -0.54 8.30
N ILE A 276 20.16 -1.21 9.42
CA ILE A 276 19.33 -2.42 9.48
C ILE A 276 18.18 -2.20 10.46
N PHE A 277 16.95 -2.22 9.95
CA PHE A 277 15.72 -2.27 10.73
C PHE A 277 15.23 -3.72 10.77
N GLN A 278 15.14 -4.29 11.97
CA GLN A 278 14.51 -5.59 12.18
C GLN A 278 13.04 -5.36 12.53
N CYS A 279 12.13 -5.77 11.65
CA CYS A 279 10.71 -5.72 11.94
C CYS A 279 10.40 -6.71 13.06
N PRO A 280 9.82 -6.26 14.19
CA PRO A 280 9.58 -7.16 15.31
C PRO A 280 8.52 -8.19 14.96
N VAL A 281 8.74 -9.42 15.41
CA VAL A 281 7.74 -10.49 15.34
C VAL A 281 6.76 -10.29 16.50
N LEU A 282 5.54 -9.88 16.18
CA LEU A 282 4.50 -9.64 17.17
C LEU A 282 3.99 -10.95 17.75
N THR A 283 3.92 -11.03 19.07
CA THR A 283 3.21 -12.12 19.78
C THR A 283 1.71 -12.08 19.47
N PRO A 284 0.97 -13.19 19.64
CA PRO A 284 -0.48 -13.20 19.44
C PRO A 284 -1.22 -12.14 20.27
N THR A 285 -0.74 -11.85 21.49
CA THR A 285 -1.29 -10.80 22.34
C THR A 285 -1.08 -9.42 21.74
N GLN A 286 0.14 -9.11 21.28
CA GLN A 286 0.44 -7.84 20.60
C GLN A 286 -0.36 -7.71 19.30
N VAL A 287 -0.49 -8.77 18.51
CA VAL A 287 -1.36 -8.78 17.32
C VAL A 287 -2.78 -8.36 17.69
N GLN A 288 -3.37 -8.96 18.74
CA GLN A 288 -4.69 -8.58 19.21
C GLN A 288 -4.79 -7.12 19.66
N GLU A 289 -3.79 -6.60 20.38
CA GLU A 289 -3.75 -5.19 20.77
C GLU A 289 -3.73 -4.27 19.56
N HIS A 290 -2.90 -4.56 18.55
CA HIS A 290 -2.81 -3.75 17.34
C HIS A 290 -4.08 -3.85 16.47
N LEU A 291 -4.68 -5.04 16.32
CA LEU A 291 -5.96 -5.19 15.61
C LEU A 291 -7.08 -4.38 16.28
N LYS A 292 -7.14 -4.37 17.63
CA LYS A 292 -8.11 -3.56 18.38
C LYS A 292 -7.86 -2.07 18.21
N LYS A 293 -6.59 -1.63 18.21
CA LYS A 293 -6.22 -0.23 17.93
C LYS A 293 -6.62 0.17 16.51
N MET A 294 -6.48 -0.75 15.55
CA MET A 294 -6.70 -0.48 14.15
C MET A 294 -8.12 -0.02 13.81
N ILE A 295 -9.12 -0.58 14.48
CA ILE A 295 -10.55 -0.28 14.25
C ILE A 295 -11.11 0.77 15.22
N LYS A 296 -10.25 1.41 16.04
CA LYS A 296 -10.61 2.56 16.88
C LYS A 296 -10.17 3.84 16.18
N PHE A 297 -11.09 4.81 16.14
CA PHE A 297 -10.89 6.07 15.42
C PHE A 297 -10.66 7.19 16.43
N THR A 298 -9.55 7.91 16.36
CA THR A 298 -9.14 8.96 17.31
C THR A 298 -8.91 10.33 16.67
N SER A 299 -8.98 10.45 15.35
CA SER A 299 -8.59 11.66 14.61
C SER A 299 -9.47 12.88 14.85
N TYR A 300 -10.74 12.70 15.24
CA TYR A 300 -11.65 13.80 15.60
C TYR A 300 -12.25 13.59 16.99
N PRO A 301 -11.47 13.77 18.08
CA PRO A 301 -11.87 13.38 19.42
C PRO A 301 -13.07 14.15 19.96
N LYS A 302 -13.41 15.32 19.38
CA LYS A 302 -14.59 16.13 19.73
C LYS A 302 -15.86 15.71 18.96
N ASN A 303 -15.79 14.72 18.08
CA ASN A 303 -16.93 14.26 17.29
C ASN A 303 -17.74 13.20 18.07
N GLU A 304 -18.98 13.54 18.41
CA GLU A 304 -19.87 12.67 19.20
C GLU A 304 -20.12 11.30 18.56
N LEU A 305 -20.23 11.23 17.23
CA LEU A 305 -20.43 9.95 16.53
C LEU A 305 -19.20 9.05 16.59
N GLN A 306 -18.00 9.62 16.50
CA GLN A 306 -16.76 8.88 16.68
C GLN A 306 -16.61 8.37 18.12
N GLN A 307 -16.97 9.19 19.11
CA GLN A 307 -17.01 8.75 20.51
C GLN A 307 -18.01 7.61 20.73
N SER A 308 -19.23 7.76 20.19
CA SER A 308 -20.28 6.73 20.24
C SER A 308 -19.83 5.43 19.58
N TYR A 309 -19.24 5.51 18.38
CA TYR A 309 -18.65 4.36 17.68
C TYR A 309 -17.58 3.67 18.54
N ASN A 310 -16.64 4.42 19.12
CA ASN A 310 -15.58 3.82 19.93
C ASN A 310 -16.10 3.15 21.21
N LEU A 311 -17.07 3.77 21.89
CA LEU A 311 -17.72 3.17 23.06
C LEU A 311 -18.43 1.87 22.67
N PHE A 312 -19.14 1.88 21.53
CA PHE A 312 -19.76 0.68 20.97
C PHE A 312 -18.73 -0.41 20.67
N ILE A 313 -17.62 -0.09 20.00
CA ILE A 313 -16.54 -1.06 19.71
C ILE A 313 -15.98 -1.64 21.01
N ILE A 314 -15.73 -0.82 22.03
CA ILE A 314 -15.27 -1.30 23.35
C ILE A 314 -16.29 -2.27 23.96
N GLY A 315 -17.59 -1.94 23.92
CA GLY A 315 -18.66 -2.81 24.42
C GLY A 315 -18.73 -4.15 23.69
N GLN A 316 -18.61 -4.14 22.36
CA GLN A 316 -18.55 -5.37 21.55
C GLN A 316 -17.33 -6.22 21.92
N LEU A 317 -16.14 -5.62 22.07
CA LEU A 317 -14.90 -6.32 22.42
C LEU A 317 -14.93 -6.94 23.82
N ASN A 318 -15.60 -6.30 24.78
CA ASN A 318 -15.74 -6.81 26.15
C ASN A 318 -16.81 -7.91 26.26
N THR A 319 -17.71 -8.00 25.27
CA THR A 319 -18.74 -9.04 25.22
C THR A 319 -18.18 -10.29 24.54
N LYS A 320 -17.82 -11.31 25.35
CA LYS A 320 -17.12 -12.53 24.91
C LYS A 320 -17.78 -13.25 23.72
N ASN A 321 -19.11 -13.18 23.62
CA ASN A 321 -19.89 -13.85 22.57
C ASN A 321 -20.27 -12.96 21.37
N SER A 322 -19.83 -11.69 21.35
CA SER A 322 -20.10 -10.80 20.23
C SER A 322 -19.43 -11.31 18.95
N ASN A 323 -20.01 -10.95 17.82
CA ASN A 323 -19.47 -11.28 16.51
C ASN A 323 -18.08 -10.65 16.31
N LEU A 324 -17.87 -9.41 16.77
CA LEU A 324 -16.56 -8.75 16.71
C LEU A 324 -15.48 -9.48 17.53
N ALA A 325 -15.80 -9.89 18.76
CA ALA A 325 -14.85 -10.60 19.62
C ALA A 325 -14.47 -11.96 19.02
N LYS A 326 -15.47 -12.72 18.52
CA LYS A 326 -15.24 -14.01 17.83
C LYS A 326 -14.42 -13.83 16.55
N PHE A 327 -14.70 -12.79 15.78
CA PHE A 327 -13.96 -12.49 14.56
C PHE A 327 -12.49 -12.16 14.86
N LEU A 328 -12.22 -11.35 15.88
CA LEU A 328 -10.85 -11.06 16.30
C LEU A 328 -10.14 -12.30 16.87
N GLU A 329 -10.83 -13.17 17.62
CA GLU A 329 -10.24 -14.42 18.10
C GLU A 329 -9.82 -15.33 16.92
N PHE A 330 -10.64 -15.41 15.87
CA PHE A 330 -10.25 -16.09 14.62
C PHE A 330 -8.98 -15.49 14.01
N LEU A 331 -8.87 -14.16 13.97
CA LEU A 331 -7.72 -13.47 13.38
C LEU A 331 -6.41 -13.73 14.13
N LYS A 332 -6.45 -14.12 15.41
CA LYS A 332 -5.25 -14.39 16.22
C LYS A 332 -4.27 -15.36 15.55
N ASN A 333 -4.79 -16.37 14.85
CA ASN A 333 -4.00 -17.41 14.18
C ASN A 333 -4.09 -17.33 12.65
N PHE A 334 -4.76 -16.31 12.10
CA PHE A 334 -4.90 -16.16 10.66
C PHE A 334 -3.60 -15.61 10.06
N PRO A 335 -3.12 -16.07 8.88
CA PRO A 335 -1.82 -15.67 8.32
C PRO A 335 -1.67 -14.17 8.01
N HIS A 336 -2.76 -13.48 7.68
CA HIS A 336 -2.76 -12.06 7.30
C HIS A 336 -3.82 -11.27 8.06
N PRO A 337 -3.70 -11.15 9.39
CA PRO A 337 -4.81 -10.72 10.23
C PRO A 337 -5.15 -9.24 10.04
N PHE A 338 -4.13 -8.39 9.88
CA PHE A 338 -4.30 -6.96 9.61
C PHE A 338 -5.00 -6.71 8.28
N THR A 339 -4.56 -7.37 7.21
CA THR A 339 -5.12 -7.18 5.86
C THR A 339 -6.54 -7.71 5.77
N TYR A 340 -6.84 -8.83 6.43
CA TYR A 340 -8.20 -9.37 6.43
C TYR A 340 -9.15 -8.45 7.22
N LEU A 341 -8.74 -7.98 8.40
CA LEU A 341 -9.52 -7.00 9.16
C LEU A 341 -9.71 -5.70 8.37
N PHE A 342 -8.65 -5.21 7.70
CA PHE A 342 -8.71 -4.03 6.83
C PHE A 342 -9.78 -4.17 5.76
N GLY A 343 -9.74 -5.26 4.99
CA GLY A 343 -10.68 -5.51 3.90
C GLY A 343 -12.12 -5.58 4.40
N VAL A 344 -12.35 -6.31 5.48
CA VAL A 344 -13.69 -6.50 6.07
C VAL A 344 -14.25 -5.20 6.60
N PHE A 345 -13.48 -4.42 7.36
CA PHE A 345 -13.94 -3.13 7.88
C PHE A 345 -14.12 -2.09 6.76
N THR A 346 -13.31 -2.15 5.71
CA THR A 346 -13.50 -1.32 4.51
C THR A 346 -14.83 -1.67 3.83
N GLU A 347 -15.13 -2.96 3.63
CA GLU A 347 -16.41 -3.40 3.06
C GLU A 347 -17.60 -2.96 3.93
N ILE A 348 -17.53 -3.15 5.24
CA ILE A 348 -18.57 -2.75 6.18
C ILE A 348 -18.83 -1.23 6.09
N LEU A 349 -17.78 -0.41 6.13
CA LEU A 349 -17.88 1.04 6.00
C LEU A 349 -18.47 1.45 4.64
N VAL A 350 -18.06 0.80 3.54
CA VAL A 350 -18.52 1.17 2.20
C VAL A 350 -19.97 0.75 1.96
N GLN A 351 -20.37 -0.44 2.41
CA GLN A 351 -21.70 -1.02 2.18
C GLN A 351 -22.79 -0.35 3.03
N SER A 352 -22.44 0.09 4.23
CA SER A 352 -23.34 0.82 5.11
C SER A 352 -23.78 2.14 4.46
N LYS A 353 -25.07 2.47 4.60
CA LYS A 353 -25.66 3.72 4.10
C LYS A 353 -25.90 4.72 5.22
N THR A 354 -26.09 4.24 6.44
CA THR A 354 -26.30 5.07 7.63
C THR A 354 -25.38 4.62 8.77
N PHE A 355 -25.28 5.45 9.81
CA PHE A 355 -24.47 5.10 10.98
C PHE A 355 -25.05 3.90 11.74
N ASP A 356 -26.37 3.82 11.86
CA ASP A 356 -27.03 2.66 12.49
C ASP A 356 -26.81 1.35 11.70
N GLU A 357 -26.78 1.43 10.36
CA GLU A 357 -26.48 0.26 9.52
C GLU A 357 -25.03 -0.22 9.74
N LEU A 358 -24.08 0.71 9.91
CA LEU A 358 -22.70 0.36 10.27
C LEU A 358 -22.65 -0.42 11.60
N LEU A 359 -23.36 0.05 12.63
CA LEU A 359 -23.39 -0.64 13.93
C LEU A 359 -24.06 -2.01 13.81
N ASP A 360 -25.18 -2.14 13.08
CA ASP A 360 -25.85 -3.42 12.80
C ASP A 360 -24.93 -4.40 12.07
N MET A 361 -24.19 -3.93 11.06
CA MET A 361 -23.25 -4.78 10.32
C MET A 361 -22.16 -5.34 11.25
N ILE A 362 -21.64 -4.53 12.17
CA ILE A 362 -20.64 -4.97 13.16
C ILE A 362 -21.24 -5.94 14.19
N THR A 363 -22.43 -5.65 14.72
CA THR A 363 -23.06 -6.50 15.73
C THR A 363 -23.53 -7.83 15.15
N ASN A 364 -24.21 -7.82 14.01
CA ASN A 364 -25.01 -8.94 13.55
C ASN A 364 -24.47 -9.63 12.29
N ARG A 365 -23.67 -8.93 11.47
CA ARG A 365 -23.22 -9.47 10.17
C ARG A 365 -21.74 -9.81 10.11
N LEU A 366 -20.90 -9.29 11.00
CA LEU A 366 -19.46 -9.53 11.02
C LEU A 366 -19.12 -10.98 11.38
N THR A 367 -19.05 -11.86 10.38
CA THR A 367 -18.66 -13.25 10.54
C THR A 367 -17.77 -13.70 9.39
N THR A 368 -16.95 -14.73 9.60
CA THR A 368 -16.13 -15.35 8.55
C THR A 368 -16.97 -16.02 7.46
N ARG A 369 -18.27 -16.27 7.70
CA ARG A 369 -19.21 -16.76 6.69
C ARG A 369 -19.66 -15.64 5.75
N ASN A 370 -19.99 -14.47 6.30
CA ASN A 370 -20.50 -13.34 5.53
C ASN A 370 -19.39 -12.59 4.80
N TYR A 371 -18.19 -12.53 5.40
CA TYR A 371 -17.00 -11.95 4.79
C TYR A 371 -15.89 -13.00 4.71
N PRO A 372 -15.98 -13.99 3.83
CA PRO A 372 -14.99 -15.07 3.81
C PRO A 372 -13.64 -14.58 3.29
N HIS A 373 -12.55 -15.05 3.90
CA HIS A 373 -11.18 -14.66 3.53
C HIS A 373 -10.87 -14.87 2.03
N ARG A 374 -11.47 -15.88 1.39
CA ARG A 374 -11.33 -16.15 -0.05
C ARG A 374 -11.80 -15.01 -0.97
N SER A 375 -12.59 -14.07 -0.45
CA SER A 375 -13.00 -12.87 -1.19
C SER A 375 -11.89 -11.82 -1.32
N TYR A 376 -10.79 -11.99 -0.59
CA TYR A 376 -9.69 -11.03 -0.52
C TYR A 376 -8.43 -11.61 -1.14
N ASN A 377 -7.69 -10.78 -1.87
CA ASN A 377 -6.37 -11.12 -2.39
C ASN A 377 -5.30 -10.71 -1.37
N PHE A 378 -4.55 -11.68 -0.85
CA PHE A 378 -3.47 -11.44 0.12
C PHE A 378 -2.10 -11.37 -0.56
N LYS A 379 -1.96 -10.49 -1.54
CA LYS A 379 -0.69 -10.32 -2.24
C LYS A 379 0.33 -9.64 -1.32
N LYS A 380 1.48 -10.29 -1.08
CA LYS A 380 2.49 -9.79 -0.14
C LYS A 380 2.99 -8.36 -0.42
N ASN A 381 3.10 -7.98 -1.69
CA ASN A 381 3.54 -6.64 -2.12
C ASN A 381 2.37 -5.70 -2.42
N GLN A 382 1.19 -5.95 -1.86
CA GLN A 382 0.07 -5.01 -1.97
C GLN A 382 0.41 -3.71 -1.24
N ARG A 383 0.04 -2.59 -1.86
CA ARG A 383 0.27 -1.24 -1.34
C ARG A 383 -1.04 -0.47 -1.32
N LEU A 384 -1.15 0.44 -0.36
CA LEU A 384 -2.25 1.40 -0.35
C LEU A 384 -1.92 2.59 -1.26
N PRO A 385 -2.94 3.22 -1.86
CA PRO A 385 -2.75 4.48 -2.57
C PRO A 385 -2.12 5.56 -1.68
N LEU A 386 -1.36 6.46 -2.29
CA LEU A 386 -0.82 7.63 -1.60
C LEU A 386 -1.96 8.54 -1.12
N LYS A 387 -1.75 9.22 0.01
CA LYS A 387 -2.68 10.23 0.50
C LYS A 387 -2.71 11.39 -0.49
N VAL A 388 -3.87 11.69 -1.05
CA VAL A 388 -4.06 12.91 -1.86
C VAL A 388 -4.11 14.09 -0.88
N THR A 389 -2.99 14.76 -0.66
CA THR A 389 -3.00 16.11 -0.08
C THR A 389 -3.51 17.02 -1.19
N ARG A 390 -4.80 17.37 -1.17
CA ARG A 390 -5.24 18.58 -1.88
C ARG A 390 -4.46 19.71 -1.22
N ASP A 391 -3.57 20.35 -1.98
CA ASP A 391 -3.06 21.66 -1.61
C ASP A 391 -4.32 22.51 -1.46
N VAL A 392 -4.68 22.79 -0.21
CA VAL A 392 -5.64 23.86 0.09
C VAL A 392 -4.95 25.07 -0.49
N HIS A 393 -5.47 25.59 -1.60
CA HIS A 393 -5.02 26.84 -2.17
C HIS A 393 -4.84 27.83 -1.02
N GLN A 394 -3.61 28.27 -0.80
CA GLN A 394 -3.35 29.46 -0.01
C GLN A 394 -4.10 30.58 -0.75
N THR A 395 -5.26 30.94 -0.21
CA THR A 395 -5.96 32.18 -0.50
C THR A 395 -5.22 33.34 0.13
#